data_AF-A0A2S8R6H0-F1
#
_entry.id   AF-A0A2S8R6H0-F1
#
_cell.length_a   1.000
_cell.length_b   1.000
_cell.length_c   1.000
_cell.angle_alpha   90.00
_cell.angle_beta   90.00
_cell.angle_gamma   90.00
#
_symmetry.space_group_name_H-M   'P 1'
#
loop_
_entity.id
_entity.type
_entity.pdbx_description
1 polymer ?
#
loop_
_entity_poly.entity_id
_entity_poly.type
_entity_poly.pdbx_seq_one_letter_code
_entity_poly.pdbx_strand_id
1 'polypeptide(L)'
;MKRVKQYAKEIGGHAYRPWKNDPFDFNLAMKRNKRWINDMMKEGREIIDIGPDFSRRSLGRDPSPFYNMERSQVKGYSNYKKVFERDGCLSGGVKDFDR
;
A
#
# COMPACT_ATOMS: atom_id res chain seq x y z
N MET A 1 7.08 2.29 -4.39
CA MET A 1 6.11 2.22 -5.52
C MET A 1 6.44 1.18 -6.58
N LYS A 2 7.72 0.87 -6.90
CA LYS A 2 8.03 -0.19 -7.90
C LYS A 2 7.35 -1.53 -7.55
N ARG A 3 7.53 -2.01 -6.32
CA ARG A 3 6.88 -3.20 -5.75
C ARG A 3 5.35 -3.22 -5.94
N VAL A 4 4.67 -2.16 -5.50
CA VAL A 4 3.20 -2.03 -5.64
C VAL A 4 2.75 -2.07 -7.10
N LYS A 5 3.46 -1.36 -8.00
CA LYS A 5 3.12 -1.34 -9.43
C LYS A 5 3.35 -2.70 -10.09
N GLN A 6 4.40 -3.42 -9.70
CA GLN A 6 4.71 -4.74 -10.23
C GLN A 6 3.63 -5.74 -9.82
N TYR A 7 3.29 -5.80 -8.53
CA TYR A 7 2.22 -6.68 -8.05
C TYR A 7 0.89 -6.37 -8.73
N ALA A 8 0.51 -5.08 -8.80
CA ALA A 8 -0.72 -4.68 -9.49
C ALA A 8 -0.74 -5.13 -10.96
N LYS A 9 0.39 -5.09 -11.67
CA LYS A 9 0.48 -5.58 -13.04
C LYS A 9 0.27 -7.09 -13.15
N GLU A 10 0.83 -7.88 -12.22
CA GLU A 10 0.75 -9.34 -12.24
C GLU A 10 -0.68 -9.85 -12.02
N ILE A 11 -1.44 -9.20 -11.14
CA ILE A 11 -2.84 -9.58 -10.86
C ILE A 11 -3.88 -8.86 -11.74
N GLY A 12 -3.44 -8.04 -12.70
CA GLY A 12 -4.34 -7.22 -13.53
C GLY A 12 -5.06 -6.09 -12.76
N GLY A 13 -4.51 -5.66 -11.62
CA GLY A 13 -5.05 -4.61 -10.77
C GLY A 13 -4.54 -3.20 -11.10
N HIS A 14 -4.98 -2.23 -10.30
CA HIS A 14 -4.60 -0.82 -10.44
C HIS A 14 -3.84 -0.33 -9.20
N ALA A 15 -2.68 0.28 -9.43
CA ALA A 15 -1.94 1.00 -8.39
C ALA A 15 -2.19 2.50 -8.48
N TYR A 16 -2.23 3.18 -7.33
CA TYR A 16 -2.34 4.63 -7.29
C TYR A 16 -1.22 5.30 -8.12
N ARG A 17 -1.62 6.19 -9.02
CA ARG A 17 -0.70 7.03 -9.80
C ARG A 17 -0.90 8.48 -9.37
N PRO A 18 0.00 9.03 -8.53
CA PRO A 18 -0.14 10.42 -8.12
C PRO A 18 -0.05 11.34 -9.34
N TRP A 19 -0.81 12.42 -9.26
CA TRP A 19 -0.79 13.53 -10.20
C TRP A 19 0.56 14.26 -10.07
N LYS A 20 0.90 15.16 -11.00
CA LYS A 20 2.11 15.99 -10.87
C LYS A 20 2.17 16.60 -9.45
N ASN A 21 3.27 16.33 -8.76
CA ASN A 21 3.55 16.78 -7.40
C ASN A 21 4.99 17.30 -7.39
N ASP A 22 5.23 18.29 -8.25
CA ASP A 22 6.51 18.96 -8.43
C ASP A 22 6.29 20.47 -8.16
N PRO A 23 6.98 21.05 -7.15
CA PRO A 23 7.88 20.39 -6.19
C PRO A 23 7.13 19.41 -5.26
N PHE A 24 7.86 18.45 -4.67
CA PHE A 24 7.26 17.42 -3.83
C PHE A 24 6.66 17.99 -2.53
N ASP A 25 5.32 17.98 -2.44
CA ASP A 25 4.58 18.27 -1.22
C ASP A 25 4.09 16.96 -0.57
N PHE A 26 4.63 16.67 0.62
CA PHE A 26 4.30 15.49 1.41
C PHE A 26 2.85 15.49 1.91
N ASN A 27 2.36 16.63 2.39
CA ASN A 27 1.00 16.75 2.93
C ASN A 27 -0.04 16.61 1.82
N LEU A 28 0.22 17.23 0.66
CA LEU A 28 -0.61 17.09 -0.53
C LEU A 28 -0.63 15.64 -1.02
N ALA A 29 0.52 14.96 -1.05
CA ALA A 29 0.61 13.55 -1.43
C ALA A 29 -0.20 12.66 -0.47
N MET A 30 -0.10 12.86 0.85
CA MET A 30 -0.89 12.10 1.83
C MET A 30 -2.39 12.34 1.65
N LYS A 31 -2.82 13.60 1.49
CA LYS A 31 -4.23 13.95 1.30
C LYS A 31 -4.81 13.34 0.04
N ARG A 32 -4.06 13.37 -1.07
CA ARG A 32 -4.49 12.76 -2.34
C ARG A 32 -4.58 11.24 -2.25
N ASN A 33 -3.62 10.60 -1.59
CA ASN A 33 -3.64 9.15 -1.39
C ASN A 33 -4.82 8.71 -0.51
N LYS A 34 -5.05 9.42 0.61
CA LYS A 34 -6.24 9.25 1.46
C LYS A 34 -7.54 9.35 0.67
N ARG A 35 -7.67 10.41 -0.13
CA ARG A 35 -8.86 10.63 -0.95
C ARG A 35 -9.08 9.48 -1.93
N TRP A 36 -8.03 9.07 -2.65
CA TRP A 36 -8.12 7.99 -3.62
C TRP A 36 -8.58 6.67 -2.98
N ILE A 37 -8.04 6.30 -1.82
CA ILE A 37 -8.47 5.08 -1.10
C ILE A 37 -9.94 5.16 -0.71
N ASN A 38 -10.38 6.28 -0.15
CA ASN A 38 -11.79 6.48 0.19
C ASN A 38 -12.70 6.38 -1.05
N ASP A 39 -12.28 6.93 -2.19
CA ASP A 39 -13.03 6.83 -3.45
C ASP A 39 -13.14 5.35 -3.89
N MET A 40 -12.05 4.58 -3.84
CA MET A 40 -12.06 3.14 -4.15
C MET A 40 -12.96 2.34 -3.18
N MET A 41 -12.93 2.67 -1.89
CA MET A 41 -13.81 2.06 -0.88
C MET A 41 -15.28 2.36 -1.16
N LYS A 42 -15.59 3.63 -1.50
CA LYS A 42 -16.95 4.09 -1.84
C LYS A 42 -17.49 3.44 -3.11
N GLU A 43 -16.63 3.19 -4.09
CA GLU A 43 -16.95 2.45 -5.31
C GLU A 43 -17.11 0.93 -5.06
N GLY A 44 -16.86 0.43 -3.85
CA GLY A 44 -16.99 -0.99 -3.54
C GLY A 44 -15.84 -1.86 -4.08
N ARG A 45 -14.73 -1.25 -4.51
CA ARG A 45 -13.62 -1.98 -5.13
C ARG A 45 -12.85 -2.83 -4.13
N GLU A 46 -12.29 -3.94 -4.59
CA GLU A 46 -11.36 -4.73 -3.78
C GLU A 46 -10.06 -3.96 -3.52
N ILE A 47 -9.64 -3.91 -2.26
CA ILE A 47 -8.37 -3.32 -1.84
C ILE A 47 -7.45 -4.43 -1.38
N ILE A 48 -6.35 -4.63 -2.11
CA ILE A 48 -5.36 -5.65 -1.81
C ILE A 48 -4.16 -5.02 -1.10
N ASP A 49 -3.96 -5.34 0.18
CA ASP A 49 -2.78 -4.95 0.93
C ASP A 49 -1.67 -5.99 0.74
N ILE A 50 -0.59 -5.56 0.07
CA ILE A 50 0.65 -6.32 -0.11
C ILE A 50 1.67 -6.06 1.01
N GLY A 51 1.30 -5.28 2.02
CA GLY A 51 2.11 -5.04 3.21
C GLY A 51 3.23 -4.01 3.01
N PRO A 52 3.93 -3.70 4.10
CA PRO A 52 5.09 -2.81 4.03
C PRO A 52 6.21 -3.46 3.21
N ASP A 53 7.14 -2.64 2.75
CA ASP A 53 8.38 -3.11 2.14
C ASP A 53 9.27 -3.75 3.23
N PHE A 54 9.22 -5.08 3.33
CA PHE A 54 9.95 -5.83 4.36
C PHE A 54 11.46 -5.76 4.17
N SER A 55 11.95 -5.62 2.94
CA SER A 55 13.38 -5.39 2.67
C SER A 55 13.87 -4.08 3.29
N ARG A 56 13.00 -3.07 3.44
CA ARG A 56 13.34 -1.84 4.18
C ARG A 56 13.24 -2.02 5.68
N ARG A 57 12.29 -2.82 6.16
CA ARG A 57 12.10 -3.06 7.60
C ARG A 57 13.19 -3.94 8.20
N SER A 58 13.71 -4.92 7.46
CA SER A 58 14.87 -5.71 7.89
C SER A 58 16.11 -4.85 8.10
N LEU A 59 16.23 -3.72 7.39
CA LEU A 59 17.27 -2.70 7.57
C LEU A 59 16.98 -1.73 8.74
N GLY A 60 15.99 -2.01 9.60
CA GLY A 60 15.63 -1.18 10.75
C GLY A 60 14.90 0.12 10.41
N ARG A 61 14.39 0.28 9.18
CA ARG A 61 13.63 1.48 8.80
C ARG A 61 12.17 1.33 9.15
N ASP A 62 11.60 2.40 9.71
CA ASP A 62 10.18 2.46 10.05
C ASP A 62 9.28 2.34 8.80
N PRO A 63 8.05 1.80 8.98
CA PRO A 63 7.04 1.83 7.94
C PRO A 63 6.80 3.27 7.47
N SER A 64 6.64 3.45 6.16
CA SER A 64 6.35 4.79 5.63
C SER A 64 5.08 5.38 6.25
N PRO A 65 5.03 6.69 6.52
CA PRO A 65 3.82 7.35 7.02
C PRO A 65 2.57 7.10 6.14
N PHE A 66 2.76 6.96 4.83
CA PHE A 66 1.71 6.58 3.89
C PHE A 66 1.06 5.26 4.28
N TYR A 67 1.84 4.18 4.43
CA TYR A 67 1.32 2.86 4.79
C TYR A 67 0.50 2.86 6.09
N ASN A 68 0.94 3.59 7.13
CA ASN A 68 0.19 3.68 8.39
C ASN A 68 -1.15 4.39 8.21
N MET A 69 -1.18 5.43 7.38
CA MET A 69 -2.40 6.15 7.02
C MET A 69 -3.36 5.25 6.21
N GLU A 70 -2.84 4.53 5.21
CA GLU A 70 -3.62 3.61 4.37
C GLU A 70 -4.28 2.52 5.21
N ARG A 71 -3.47 1.84 6.05
CA ARG A 71 -3.93 0.79 6.97
C ARG A 71 -5.02 1.24 7.93
N SER A 72 -4.95 2.49 8.38
CA SER A 72 -5.95 3.05 9.29
C SER A 72 -7.28 3.35 8.59
N GLN A 73 -7.25 3.68 7.29
CA GLN A 73 -8.46 4.00 6.52
C GLN A 73 -9.27 2.80 6.11
N VAL A 74 -8.59 1.73 5.68
CA VAL A 74 -9.23 0.49 5.25
C VAL A 74 -9.75 -0.36 6.41
N LYS A 75 -9.56 0.09 7.65
CA LYS A 75 -9.98 -0.64 8.84
C LYS A 75 -11.51 -0.77 8.87
N GLY A 76 -12.00 -2.01 8.86
CA GLY A 76 -13.44 -2.30 8.85
C GLY A 76 -14.07 -2.33 7.46
N TYR A 77 -13.28 -2.15 6.40
CA TYR A 77 -13.78 -2.32 5.04
C TYR A 77 -13.92 -3.80 4.67
N SER A 78 -15.09 -4.21 4.20
CA SER A 78 -15.39 -5.62 3.91
C SER A 78 -14.58 -6.18 2.74
N ASN A 79 -14.30 -5.36 1.72
CA ASN A 79 -13.61 -5.77 0.49
C ASN A 79 -12.10 -5.54 0.60
N TYR A 80 -11.56 -5.60 1.82
CA TYR A 80 -10.14 -5.49 2.10
C TYR A 80 -9.51 -6.88 2.22
N LYS A 81 -8.50 -7.15 1.40
CA LYS A 81 -7.78 -8.42 1.36
C LYS A 81 -6.30 -8.21 1.67
N LYS A 82 -5.82 -8.89 2.70
CA LYS A 82 -4.40 -8.95 3.03
C LYS A 82 -3.77 -10.15 2.34
N VAL A 83 -2.71 -9.94 1.56
CA VAL A 83 -2.00 -11.02 0.83
C VAL A 83 -0.56 -11.25 1.27
N PHE A 84 -0.04 -10.41 2.17
CA PHE A 84 1.30 -10.60 2.73
C PHE A 84 1.28 -11.41 4.02
N GLU A 85 2.30 -12.23 4.21
CA GLU A 85 2.58 -12.92 5.44
C GLU A 85 3.65 -12.16 6.23
N ARG A 86 3.57 -12.22 7.57
CA ARG A 86 4.60 -11.68 8.46
C ARG A 86 5.27 -12.84 9.15
N ASP A 87 6.59 -12.83 9.15
CA ASP A 87 7.41 -13.67 9.99
C ASP A 87 8.07 -12.78 11.04
N GLY A 88 7.42 -12.64 12.20
CA GLY A 88 7.81 -11.69 13.23
C GLY A 88 7.59 -10.21 12.85
N CYS A 89 8.43 -9.35 13.43
CA CYS A 89 8.29 -7.89 13.27
C CYS A 89 9.01 -7.35 12.04
N LEU A 90 10.12 -7.96 11.61
CA LEU A 90 11.04 -7.36 10.62
C LEU A 90 10.98 -8.04 9.25
N SER A 91 10.44 -9.26 9.18
CA SER A 91 10.41 -10.09 7.99
C SER A 91 8.98 -10.45 7.58
N GLY A 92 8.83 -10.74 6.30
CA GLY A 92 7.55 -11.03 5.66
C GLY A 92 7.60 -10.73 4.18
N GLY A 93 6.48 -10.94 3.51
CA GLY A 93 6.36 -10.74 2.08
C GLY A 93 5.06 -11.32 1.56
N VAL A 94 4.77 -11.06 0.29
CA VAL A 94 3.72 -11.75 -0.44
C VAL A 94 4.32 -13.04 -0.99
N LYS A 95 3.65 -14.15 -0.69
CA LYS A 95 4.03 -15.48 -1.17
C LYS A 95 4.06 -15.46 -2.71
N ASP A 96 5.08 -16.07 -3.29
CA ASP A 96 5.29 -16.15 -4.75
C ASP A 96 5.54 -14.80 -5.46
N PHE A 97 5.85 -13.73 -4.70
CA PHE A 97 6.16 -12.40 -5.24
C PHE A 97 7.43 -11.77 -4.65
N ASP A 98 7.62 -11.82 -3.32
CA ASP A 98 8.81 -11.25 -2.65
C ASP A 98 9.88 -12.32 -2.30
N ARG A 99 9.65 -13.60 -2.61
CA ARG A 99 10.51 -14.73 -2.23
C ARG A 99 11.34 -15.24 -3.41
#